data_AF-A0A3D2VYL1-F1
#
_entry.id   AF-A0A3D2VYL1-F1
#
_cell.length_a   1.000
_cell.length_b   1.000
_cell.length_c   1.000
_cell.angle_alpha   90.00
_cell.angle_beta   90.00
_cell.angle_gamma   90.00
#
_symmetry.space_group_name_H-M   'P 1'
#
loop_
_entity.id
_entity.type
_entity.pdbx_description
1 polymer ?
#
loop_
_entity_poly.entity_id
_entity_poly.type
_entity_poly.pdbx_seq_one_letter_code
_entity_poly.pdbx_strand_id
1 'polypeptide(L)'
;MRRMSPFAPGKSLAAALLEPTRIYARALKPIFGARLAKGAAHITGGGLVENTPRALPGHLVPDFDWNAWTRPAVFQWLQDVGGVPEEDMRRTFNLGIGMVLIVDAGAAGDVITTLEAGGERAFVVGALRNA
;
A
#
# COMPACT_ATOMS: atom_id res chain seq x y z
N MET A 1 -29.56 12.44 10.05
CA MET A 1 -29.39 12.32 8.58
C MET A 1 -28.06 11.63 8.28
N ARG A 2 -28.04 10.55 7.48
CA ARG A 2 -26.77 9.94 7.03
C ARG A 2 -26.16 10.85 5.95
N ARG A 3 -25.02 11.49 6.24
CA ARG A 3 -24.28 12.25 5.21
C ARG A 3 -23.83 11.30 4.10
N MET A 4 -24.02 11.72 2.85
CA MET A 4 -23.50 11.00 1.68
C MET A 4 -21.97 11.14 1.62
N SER A 5 -21.29 10.13 1.08
CA SER A 5 -19.83 10.19 0.89
C SER A 5 -19.48 11.08 -0.30
N PRO A 6 -18.54 12.03 -0.15
CA PRO A 6 -18.07 12.85 -1.26
C PRO A 6 -17.05 12.13 -2.15
N PHE A 7 -16.52 10.98 -1.72
CA PHE A 7 -15.49 10.22 -2.43
C PHE A 7 -15.94 8.80 -2.85
N ALA A 8 -17.16 8.40 -2.47
CA ALA A 8 -17.73 7.10 -2.83
C ALA A 8 -19.21 7.25 -3.22
N PRO A 9 -19.51 7.50 -4.51
CA PRO A 9 -20.86 7.66 -5.01
C PRO A 9 -21.78 6.51 -4.60
N GLY A 10 -23.01 6.82 -4.18
CA GLY A 10 -23.99 5.83 -3.74
C GLY A 10 -23.78 5.25 -2.33
N LYS A 11 -22.69 5.59 -1.62
CA LYS A 11 -22.47 5.20 -0.22
C LYS A 11 -22.69 6.37 0.74
N SER A 12 -23.22 6.07 1.94
CA SER A 12 -23.10 7.00 3.07
C SER A 12 -21.64 7.12 3.50
N LEU A 13 -21.26 8.24 4.12
CA LEU A 13 -19.90 8.46 4.62
C LEU A 13 -19.47 7.34 5.58
N ALA A 14 -20.32 6.97 6.54
CA ALA A 14 -20.04 5.88 7.48
C ALA A 14 -19.79 4.55 6.77
N ALA A 15 -20.63 4.18 5.80
CA ALA A 15 -20.46 2.95 5.04
C ALA A 15 -19.18 2.95 4.19
N ALA A 16 -18.79 4.09 3.62
CA ALA A 16 -17.58 4.21 2.83
C ALA A 16 -16.31 4.08 3.68
N LEU A 17 -16.33 4.60 4.92
CA LEU A 17 -15.20 4.51 5.86
C LEU A 17 -15.11 3.14 6.56
N LEU A 18 -16.21 2.38 6.62
CA LEU A 18 -16.26 1.04 7.21
C LEU A 18 -15.92 -0.08 6.20
N GLU A 19 -15.40 0.26 5.03
CA GLU A 19 -14.92 -0.74 4.09
C GLU A 19 -13.87 -1.64 4.79
N PRO A 20 -14.05 -2.98 4.79
CA PRO A 20 -13.15 -3.87 5.52
C PRO A 20 -11.73 -3.86 4.98
N THR A 21 -10.76 -4.05 5.87
CA THR A 21 -9.35 -4.23 5.49
C THR A 21 -9.17 -5.47 4.60
N ARG A 22 -8.33 -5.34 3.56
CA ARG A 22 -7.95 -6.45 2.69
C ARG A 22 -7.09 -7.48 3.42
N ILE A 23 -7.38 -8.77 3.22
CA ILE A 23 -6.62 -9.87 3.82
C ILE A 23 -5.74 -10.56 2.76
N TYR A 24 -4.42 -10.40 2.88
CA TYR A 24 -3.45 -10.85 1.87
C TYR A 24 -2.94 -12.30 2.04
N ALA A 25 -3.30 -12.98 3.14
CA ALA A 25 -2.67 -14.25 3.51
C ALA A 25 -2.74 -15.33 2.42
N ARG A 26 -3.88 -15.44 1.72
CA ARG A 26 -4.04 -16.41 0.63
C ARG A 26 -3.18 -16.06 -0.59
N ALA A 27 -3.15 -14.78 -0.97
CA ALA A 27 -2.38 -14.31 -2.12
C ALA A 27 -0.86 -14.40 -1.90
N LEU A 28 -0.40 -14.21 -0.66
CA LEU A 28 1.03 -14.26 -0.32
C LEU A 28 1.58 -15.67 -0.13
N LYS A 29 0.72 -16.66 0.14
CA LYS A 29 1.15 -18.06 0.35
C LYS A 29 2.04 -18.61 -0.79
N PRO A 30 1.68 -18.50 -2.08
CA PRO A 30 2.54 -18.99 -3.16
C PRO A 30 3.86 -18.22 -3.28
N ILE A 31 3.85 -16.90 -3.05
CA ILE A 31 5.06 -16.05 -3.09
C ILE A 31 6.09 -16.52 -2.06
N PHE A 32 5.65 -16.73 -0.81
CA PHE A 32 6.55 -17.18 0.25
C PHE A 32 6.94 -18.65 0.08
N GLY A 33 6.04 -19.51 -0.40
CA GLY A 33 6.34 -20.90 -0.70
C GLY A 33 7.44 -21.05 -1.77
N ALA A 34 7.44 -20.19 -2.78
CA ALA A 34 8.44 -20.14 -3.84
C ALA A 34 9.68 -19.29 -3.49
N ARG A 35 9.74 -18.68 -2.30
CA ARG A 35 10.82 -17.77 -1.87
C ARG A 35 11.07 -16.59 -2.82
N LEU A 36 10.02 -16.07 -3.46
CA LEU A 36 10.13 -14.94 -4.38
C LEU A 36 10.27 -13.59 -3.66
N ALA A 37 9.86 -13.51 -2.38
CA ALA A 37 10.01 -12.32 -1.55
C ALA A 37 11.19 -12.46 -0.57
N LYS A 38 12.04 -11.43 -0.55
CA LYS A 38 13.15 -11.24 0.41
C LYS A 38 12.69 -10.57 1.71
N GLY A 39 11.58 -9.87 1.65
CA GLY A 39 10.97 -9.19 2.78
C GLY A 39 9.54 -8.79 2.44
N ALA A 40 8.76 -8.45 3.47
CA ALA A 40 7.42 -7.95 3.32
C ALA A 40 7.11 -6.94 4.43
N ALA A 41 6.34 -5.91 4.11
CA ALA A 41 5.87 -4.91 5.06
C ALA A 41 4.36 -4.74 4.92
N HIS A 42 3.63 -5.02 6.01
CA HIS A 42 2.23 -4.68 6.12
C HIS A 42 2.09 -3.19 6.46
N ILE A 43 1.36 -2.45 5.65
CA ILE A 43 1.26 -1.00 5.77
C ILE A 43 0.09 -0.64 6.69
N THR A 44 0.43 -0.17 7.88
CA THR A 44 -0.54 0.15 8.94
C THR A 44 -0.28 1.57 9.46
N GLY A 45 -0.38 1.82 10.77
CA GLY A 45 0.08 3.08 11.35
C GLY A 45 1.56 3.31 11.03
N GLY A 46 1.94 4.56 10.70
CA GLY A 46 3.27 4.88 10.20
C GLY A 46 3.38 4.89 8.65
N GLY A 47 2.34 4.44 7.94
CA GLY A 47 2.29 4.45 6.48
C GLY A 47 3.45 3.69 5.82
N LEU A 48 3.76 4.00 4.56
CA LEU A 48 4.88 3.36 3.85
C LEU A 48 6.23 3.79 4.44
N VAL A 49 6.30 5.06 4.87
CA VAL A 49 7.52 5.71 5.34
C VAL A 49 8.11 5.00 6.56
N GLU A 50 7.27 4.54 7.50
CA GLU A 50 7.77 3.85 8.69
C GLU A 50 7.72 2.32 8.58
N ASN A 51 6.75 1.75 7.87
CA ASN A 51 6.58 0.30 7.85
C ASN A 51 7.60 -0.40 6.94
N THR A 52 7.89 0.14 5.75
CA THR A 52 8.78 -0.52 4.79
C THR A 52 10.23 -0.61 5.27
N PRO A 53 10.85 0.43 5.86
CA PRO A 53 12.22 0.34 6.37
C PRO A 53 12.43 -0.75 7.44
N ARG A 54 11.40 -1.12 8.20
CA ARG A 54 11.48 -2.18 9.23
C ARG A 54 11.76 -3.57 8.64
N ALA A 55 11.50 -3.77 7.34
CA ALA A 55 11.76 -5.01 6.62
C ALA A 55 13.09 -4.99 5.85
N LEU A 56 13.89 -3.92 5.97
CA LEU A 56 15.14 -3.73 5.22
C LEU A 56 16.37 -3.81 6.14
N PRO A 57 17.54 -4.21 5.59
CA PRO A 57 18.80 -4.02 6.30
C PRO A 57 19.17 -2.53 6.36
N GLY A 58 19.92 -2.12 7.39
CA GLY A 58 20.18 -0.70 7.69
C GLY A 58 20.99 0.09 6.64
N HIS A 59 21.48 -0.54 5.58
CA HIS A 59 22.19 0.13 4.48
C HIS A 59 21.29 0.44 3.27
N LEU A 60 20.01 0.03 3.31
CA LEU A 60 19.05 0.24 2.23
C LEU A 60 17.87 1.09 2.70
N VAL A 61 17.41 1.97 1.82
CA VAL A 61 16.19 2.77 2.01
C VAL A 61 15.26 2.63 0.81
N PRO A 62 13.93 2.67 1.02
CA PRO A 62 12.99 2.67 -0.08
C PRO A 62 12.99 4.03 -0.78
N ASP A 63 12.99 3.99 -2.10
CA ASP A 63 12.73 5.13 -2.98
C ASP A 63 11.40 4.88 -3.70
N PHE A 64 10.33 5.48 -3.17
CA PHE A 64 8.97 5.26 -3.65
C PHE A 64 8.65 6.17 -4.83
N ASP A 65 8.10 5.60 -5.90
CA ASP A 65 7.44 6.37 -6.95
C ASP A 65 5.99 6.64 -6.54
N TRP A 66 5.75 7.81 -5.97
CA TRP A 66 4.42 8.23 -5.53
C TRP A 66 3.43 8.44 -6.69
N ASN A 67 3.89 8.42 -7.94
CA ASN A 67 3.04 8.47 -9.14
C ASN A 67 2.72 7.09 -9.70
N ALA A 68 3.29 6.01 -9.15
CA ALA A 68 3.05 4.65 -9.63
C ALA A 68 1.63 4.14 -9.36
N TRP A 69 0.85 4.82 -8.51
CA TRP A 69 -0.55 4.49 -8.28
C TRP A 69 -1.43 5.72 -8.07
N THR A 70 -2.71 5.52 -8.33
CA THR A 70 -3.72 6.51 -7.99
C THR A 70 -4.10 6.37 -6.52
N ARG A 71 -3.82 7.42 -5.73
CA ARG A 71 -4.30 7.55 -4.36
C ARG A 71 -5.83 7.40 -4.31
N PRO A 72 -6.39 6.53 -3.45
CA PRO A 72 -7.84 6.46 -3.25
C PRO A 72 -8.43 7.81 -2.80
N ALA A 73 -9.57 8.20 -3.39
CA ALA A 73 -10.18 9.51 -3.20
C ALA A 73 -10.51 9.86 -1.74
N VAL A 74 -10.71 8.86 -0.87
CA VAL A 74 -10.90 9.06 0.57
C VAL A 74 -9.72 9.80 1.21
N PHE A 75 -8.49 9.52 0.78
CA PHE A 75 -7.31 10.17 1.35
C PHE A 75 -7.16 11.61 0.86
N GLN A 76 -7.50 11.90 -0.40
CA GLN A 76 -7.56 13.29 -0.87
C GLN A 76 -8.59 14.08 -0.07
N TRP A 77 -9.79 13.52 0.10
CA TRP A 77 -10.83 14.14 0.89
C TRP A 77 -10.42 14.38 2.36
N LEU A 78 -9.77 13.40 3.00
CA LEU A 78 -9.24 13.55 4.37
C LEU A 78 -8.20 14.66 4.45
N GLN A 79 -7.30 14.74 3.46
CA GLN A 79 -6.27 15.76 3.38
C GLN A 79 -6.89 17.16 3.29
N ASP A 80 -7.83 17.34 2.38
CA ASP A 80 -8.47 18.62 2.10
C ASP A 80 -9.32 19.10 3.30
N VAL A 81 -10.09 18.20 3.90
CA VAL A 81 -10.96 18.54 5.06
C VAL A 81 -10.14 18.79 6.32
N GLY A 82 -9.06 18.04 6.54
CA GLY A 82 -8.21 18.17 7.72
C GLY A 82 -7.09 19.21 7.61
N GLY A 83 -6.82 19.72 6.41
CA GLY A 83 -5.65 20.57 6.15
C GLY A 83 -4.34 19.84 6.44
N VAL A 84 -4.27 18.52 6.19
CA VAL A 84 -3.15 17.68 6.61
C VAL A 84 -1.98 17.84 5.62
N PRO A 85 -0.75 18.13 6.09
CA PRO A 85 0.43 18.15 5.23
C PRO A 85 0.67 16.82 4.52
N GLU A 86 1.22 16.86 3.31
CA GLU A 86 1.49 15.66 2.49
C GLU A 86 2.42 14.66 3.20
N GLU A 87 3.42 15.14 3.95
CA GLU A 87 4.33 14.27 4.72
C GLU A 87 3.60 13.51 5.83
N ASP A 88 2.67 14.17 6.53
CA ASP A 88 1.85 13.56 7.56
C ASP A 88 0.87 12.54 6.96
N MET A 89 0.32 12.82 5.76
CA MET A 89 -0.49 11.86 5.01
C MET A 89 0.28 10.56 4.74
N ARG A 90 1.55 10.68 4.30
CA ARG A 90 2.43 9.54 3.99
C ARG A 90 2.92 8.76 5.22
N ARG A 91 3.02 9.44 6.37
CA ARG A 91 3.39 8.84 7.67
C ARG A 91 2.20 8.30 8.45
N THR A 92 0.97 8.68 8.11
CA THR A 92 -0.21 8.25 8.87
C THR A 92 -0.97 7.14 8.16
N PHE A 93 -1.18 7.30 6.85
CA PHE A 93 -2.07 6.46 6.07
C PHE A 93 -1.31 5.53 5.12
N ASN A 94 -1.98 4.47 4.70
CA ASN A 94 -1.47 3.55 3.69
C ASN A 94 -1.55 4.12 2.25
N LEU A 95 -2.32 5.19 2.05
CA LEU A 95 -2.53 5.88 0.77
C LEU A 95 -2.90 4.98 -0.41
N GLY A 96 -3.49 3.81 -0.14
CA GLY A 96 -3.89 2.82 -1.15
C GLY A 96 -2.99 1.59 -1.25
N ILE A 97 -1.86 1.54 -0.55
CA ILE A 97 -0.94 0.39 -0.54
C ILE A 97 -1.03 -0.32 0.80
N GLY A 98 -1.72 -1.47 0.87
CA GLY A 98 -1.83 -2.23 2.12
C GLY A 98 -0.64 -3.15 2.41
N MET A 99 0.11 -3.57 1.40
CA MET A 99 1.22 -4.51 1.53
C MET A 99 2.33 -4.14 0.54
N VAL A 100 3.58 -4.18 0.99
CA VAL A 100 4.78 -4.04 0.15
C VAL A 100 5.60 -5.31 0.24
N LEU A 101 6.02 -5.84 -0.90
CA LEU A 101 6.95 -6.97 -0.98
C LEU A 101 8.30 -6.48 -1.52
N ILE A 102 9.38 -6.96 -0.91
CA ILE A 102 10.75 -6.70 -1.35
C ILE A 102 11.21 -7.92 -2.13
N VAL A 103 11.55 -7.74 -3.40
CA VAL A 103 11.81 -8.81 -4.36
C VAL A 103 13.06 -8.51 -5.19
N ASP A 104 13.62 -9.51 -5.85
CA ASP A 104 14.59 -9.27 -6.91
C ASP A 104 13.94 -8.55 -8.09
N ALA A 105 14.65 -7.60 -8.69
CA ALA A 105 14.16 -6.86 -9.86
C ALA A 105 13.77 -7.82 -11.01
N GLY A 106 14.56 -8.87 -11.23
CA GLY A 106 14.26 -9.90 -12.24
C GLY A 106 13.04 -10.78 -11.91
N ALA A 107 12.61 -10.83 -10.65
CA ALA A 107 11.45 -11.62 -10.19
C ALA A 107 10.17 -10.79 -10.05
N ALA A 108 10.24 -9.47 -10.24
CA ALA A 108 9.10 -8.57 -10.01
C ALA A 108 7.88 -8.92 -10.88
N GLY A 109 8.12 -9.30 -12.15
CA GLY A 109 7.06 -9.73 -13.07
C GLY A 109 6.33 -10.97 -12.58
N ASP A 110 7.08 -12.02 -12.23
CA ASP A 110 6.50 -13.29 -11.74
C ASP A 110 5.70 -13.09 -10.44
N VAL A 111 6.19 -12.23 -9.55
CA VAL A 111 5.49 -11.88 -8.31
C VAL A 111 4.18 -11.15 -8.60
N ILE A 112 4.18 -10.16 -9.50
CA ILE A 112 2.97 -9.44 -9.93
C ILE A 112 1.96 -10.42 -10.53
N THR A 113 2.37 -11.24 -11.49
CA THR A 113 1.50 -12.24 -12.13
C THR A 113 0.91 -13.21 -11.11
N THR A 114 1.71 -13.65 -10.13
CA THR A 114 1.24 -14.55 -9.07
C THR A 114 0.21 -13.87 -8.15
N LEU A 115 0.42 -12.60 -7.80
CA LEU A 115 -0.53 -11.82 -6.99
C LEU A 115 -1.83 -11.56 -7.75
N GLU A 116 -1.75 -11.25 -9.04
CA GLU A 116 -2.93 -11.06 -9.92
C GLU A 116 -3.74 -12.34 -10.07
N ALA A 117 -3.09 -13.49 -10.24
CA ALA A 117 -3.75 -14.80 -10.21
C ALA A 117 -4.41 -15.08 -8.84
N GLY A 118 -3.88 -14.50 -7.77
CA GLY A 118 -4.48 -14.50 -6.42
C GLY A 118 -5.62 -13.51 -6.22
N GLY A 119 -6.00 -12.73 -7.24
CA GLY A 119 -7.05 -11.73 -7.19
C GLY A 119 -6.64 -10.40 -6.54
N GLU A 120 -5.33 -10.13 -6.46
CA GLU A 120 -4.79 -8.85 -6.00
C GLU A 120 -4.41 -7.95 -7.19
N ARG A 121 -4.42 -6.64 -6.97
CA ARG A 121 -3.81 -5.69 -7.90
C ARG A 121 -2.40 -5.40 -7.39
N ALA A 122 -1.40 -5.74 -8.18
CA ALA A 122 0.00 -5.54 -7.84
C ALA A 122 0.72 -4.72 -8.91
N PHE A 123 1.71 -3.94 -8.49
CA PHE A 123 2.54 -3.12 -9.36
C PHE A 123 3.81 -2.74 -8.62
N VAL A 124 4.81 -2.29 -9.36
CA VAL A 124 6.05 -1.78 -8.77
C VAL A 124 5.78 -0.42 -8.13
N VAL A 125 6.08 -0.27 -6.84
CA VAL A 125 5.87 0.98 -6.07
C VAL A 125 7.14 1.82 -5.91
N GLY A 126 8.28 1.32 -6.40
CA GLY A 126 9.58 1.96 -6.25
C GLY A 126 10.73 0.97 -6.32
N ALA A 127 11.89 1.42 -5.85
CA ALA A 127 13.12 0.63 -5.78
C ALA A 127 13.81 0.82 -4.42
N LEU A 128 14.82 0.01 -4.15
CA LEU A 128 15.71 0.23 -3.01
C LEU A 128 16.98 0.94 -3.49
N ARG A 129 17.47 1.88 -2.70
CA ARG A 129 18.76 2.54 -2.90
C ARG A 129 19.60 2.45 -1.63
N ASN A 130 20.90 2.71 -1.76
CA ASN A 130 21.76 2.89 -0.60
C ASN A 130 21.28 4.11 0.21
N ALA A 131 21.33 3.97 1.54
CA ALA A 131 20.95 5.00 2.50
C ALA A 131 21.77 6.29 2.30
#